data_AF-A0A183DHN9-F1
#
_entry.id   AF-A0A183DHN9-F1
#
_cell.length_a   1.000
_cell.length_b   1.000
_cell.length_c   1.000
_cell.angle_alpha   90.00
_cell.angle_beta   90.00
_cell.angle_gamma   90.00
#
_symmetry.space_group_name_H-M   'P 1'
#
loop_
_entity.id
_entity.type
_entity.pdbx_description
1 polymer ?
#
loop_
_entity_poly.entity_id
_entity_poly.type
_entity_poly.pdbx_seq_one_letter_code
_entity_poly.pdbx_strand_id
1 'polypeptide(L)' 'MDEKGRDYVRSGMPLIGVGTYQIQNKDVIRDVLDEALQTGYRMIDTAQCYNNEKYIGDALQTLLPKYNLKRLQLYFC' A
#
# COMPACT_ATOMS: atom_id res chain seq x y z
N MET A 1 -2.82 -9.55 -29.08
CA MET A 1 -2.53 -9.38 -27.63
C MET A 1 -3.23 -8.11 -27.20
N ASP A 2 -4.10 -8.18 -26.20
CA ASP A 2 -4.97 -7.06 -25.81
C ASP A 2 -4.13 -5.88 -25.28
N GLU A 3 -4.06 -4.81 -26.08
CA GLU A 3 -3.29 -3.60 -25.78
C GLU A 3 -3.86 -2.86 -24.56
N LYS A 4 -5.18 -2.94 -24.35
CA LYS A 4 -5.87 -2.24 -23.25
C LYS A 4 -5.40 -2.69 -21.87
N GLY A 5 -5.13 -3.98 -21.70
CA GLY A 5 -4.65 -4.52 -20.42
C GLY A 5 -3.24 -4.00 -20.08
N ARG A 6 -2.35 -3.92 -21.08
CA ARG A 6 -0.99 -3.39 -20.89
C ARG A 6 -0.99 -1.90 -20.57
N ASP A 7 -1.86 -1.14 -21.24
CA ASP A 7 -1.96 0.30 -21.06
C ASP A 7 -2.58 0.65 -19.70
N TYR A 8 -3.52 -0.15 -19.20
CA TYR A 8 -4.06 0.00 -17.83
C TYR A 8 -2.97 -0.19 -16.78
N VAL A 9 -2.14 -1.24 -16.90
CA VAL A 9 -1.04 -1.48 -15.95
C VAL A 9 -0.03 -0.35 -16.00
N ARG A 10 0.36 0.11 -17.20
CA ARG A 10 1.32 1.21 -17.38
C ARG A 10 0.82 2.57 -16.87
N SER A 11 -0.46 2.87 -17.04
CA SER A 11 -1.02 4.18 -16.67
C SER A 11 -1.58 4.22 -15.24
N GLY A 12 -2.00 3.07 -14.71
CA GLY A 12 -2.67 2.97 -13.41
C GLY A 12 -1.76 2.58 -12.26
N MET A 13 -0.71 1.78 -12.48
CA MET A 13 0.14 1.30 -11.38
C MET A 13 1.17 2.38 -10.97
N PRO A 14 1.28 2.73 -9.67
CA PRO A 14 2.32 3.65 -9.21
C PRO A 14 3.71 3.08 -9.47
N LEU A 15 4.63 3.95 -9.92
CA LEU A 15 6.02 3.57 -10.19
C LEU A 15 6.84 3.33 -8.91
N ILE A 16 6.39 3.89 -7.79
CA ILE A 16 7.08 3.86 -6.51
C ILE A 16 6.12 3.32 -5.45
N GLY A 17 6.60 2.34 -4.67
CA GLY A 17 5.86 1.71 -3.59
C GLY A 17 6.68 1.58 -2.32
N VAL A 18 5.99 1.39 -1.20
CA VAL A 18 6.61 1.10 0.10
C VAL A 18 6.64 -0.40 0.33
N GLY A 19 7.84 -0.96 0.50
CA GLY A 19 8.05 -2.36 0.86
C GLY A 19 7.88 -2.60 2.35
N THR A 20 7.19 -3.67 2.71
CA THR A 20 6.90 -4.03 4.11
C THR A 20 7.65 -5.28 4.59
N TYR A 21 8.63 -5.75 3.81
CA TYR A 21 9.43 -6.93 4.13
C TYR A 21 10.12 -6.82 5.51
N GLN A 22 10.08 -7.91 6.28
CA GLN A 22 10.67 -8.07 7.62
C GLN A 22 10.12 -7.17 8.74
N ILE A 23 9.13 -6.32 8.48
CA ILE A 23 8.52 -5.52 9.55
C ILE A 23 7.50 -6.39 10.30
N GLN A 24 7.90 -6.88 11.48
CA GLN A 24 7.09 -7.75 12.34
C GLN A 24 6.36 -7.00 13.46
N ASN A 25 6.78 -5.77 13.75
CA ASN A 25 6.16 -4.95 14.78
C ASN A 25 4.95 -4.18 14.18
N LYS A 26 3.78 -4.36 14.81
CA LYS A 26 2.52 -3.73 14.40
C LYS A 26 2.59 -2.20 14.41
N ASP A 27 3.19 -1.61 15.44
CA ASP A 27 3.29 -0.15 15.57
C ASP A 27 4.24 0.42 14.52
N VAL A 28 5.34 -0.29 14.23
CA VAL A 28 6.25 0.09 13.14
C VAL A 28 5.57 0.03 11.78
N ILE A 29 4.76 -0.99 11.49
CA ILE A 29 3.94 -1.03 10.26
C ILE A 29 3.03 0.20 10.19
N ARG A 30 2.36 0.55 11.29
CA ARG A 30 1.47 1.71 11.32
C ARG A 30 2.22 2.99 11.00
N ASP A 31 3.35 3.22 11.65
CA ASP A 31 4.13 4.46 11.50
C ASP A 31 4.75 4.57 10.10
N VAL A 32 5.26 3.46 9.55
CA VAL A 32 5.76 3.41 8.16
C VAL A 32 4.66 3.75 7.17
N LEU A 33 3.47 3.17 7.33
CA LEU A 33 2.34 3.46 6.45
C LEU A 33 1.82 4.88 6.61
N ASP A 34 1.83 5.43 7.82
CA ASP A 34 1.43 6.81 8.10
C ASP A 34 2.32 7.80 7.33
N GLU A 35 3.64 7.65 7.47
CA GLU A 35 4.63 8.49 6.78
C GLU A 35 4.58 8.31 5.26
N ALA A 36 4.41 7.07 4.78
CA ALA A 36 4.30 6.77 3.35
C ALA A 36 3.07 7.47 2.75
N LEU A 37 1.90 7.37 3.39
CA LEU A 37 0.68 8.01 2.91
C LEU A 37 0.77 9.53 2.95
N GLN A 38 1.38 10.08 4.01
CA GLN A 38 1.68 11.50 4.16
C GLN A 38 2.59 12.03 3.05
N THR A 39 3.64 11.28 2.71
CA THR A 39 4.60 11.64 1.65
C THR A 39 3.99 11.49 0.26
N GLY A 40 2.90 10.73 0.11
CA GLY A 40 2.16 10.60 -1.14
C GLY A 40 2.24 9.22 -1.80
N TYR A 41 2.82 8.22 -1.14
CA TYR A 41 2.84 6.84 -1.65
C TYR A 41 1.42 6.30 -1.80
N ARG A 42 1.19 5.54 -2.87
CA ARG A 42 -0.10 4.88 -3.16
C ARG A 42 0.03 3.39 -3.44
N MET A 43 1.25 2.86 -3.51
CA MET A 43 1.53 1.44 -3.66
C MET A 43 2.15 0.90 -2.38
N ILE A 44 1.56 -0.16 -1.83
CA ILE A 44 2.04 -0.89 -0.66
C ILE A 44 2.39 -2.29 -1.13
N ASP A 45 3.64 -2.69 -0.96
CA ASP A 45 4.15 -4.01 -1.32
C ASP A 45 4.17 -4.92 -0.09
N THR A 46 3.53 -6.08 -0.20
CA THR A 46 3.38 -7.07 0.87
C THR A 46 3.46 -8.49 0.30
N ALA A 47 3.58 -9.47 1.18
CA ALA A 47 3.43 -10.88 0.80
C ALA A 47 2.92 -11.68 1.99
N GLN A 48 2.19 -12.76 1.71
CA GLN A 48 1.71 -13.68 2.74
C GLN A 48 2.85 -14.19 3.64
N CYS A 49 4.03 -14.46 3.06
CA CYS A 49 5.20 -14.94 3.81
C CYS A 49 5.79 -13.91 4.79
N TYR A 50 5.39 -12.63 4.71
CA TYR A 50 5.84 -11.60 5.65
C TYR A 50 5.05 -11.65 6.96
N ASN A 51 3.89 -12.32 6.97
CA ASN A 51 3.00 -12.48 8.12
C ASN A 51 2.55 -11.16 8.79
N ASN A 52 2.49 -10.07 8.03
CA ASN A 52 2.15 -8.73 8.55
C ASN A 52 0.95 -8.06 7.85
N GLU A 53 0.30 -8.73 6.89
CA GLU A 53 -0.88 -8.21 6.16
C GLU A 53 -2.02 -7.77 7.09
N LYS A 54 -2.20 -8.49 8.21
CA LYS A 54 -3.18 -8.10 9.23
C LYS A 54 -2.86 -6.72 9.83
N TYR A 55 -1.58 -6.43 10.10
CA TYR A 55 -1.17 -5.15 10.65
C TYR A 55 -1.36 -4.02 9.65
N ILE A 56 -1.11 -4.28 8.37
CA ILE A 56 -1.39 -3.35 7.27
C ILE A 56 -2.89 -3.05 7.20
N GLY A 57 -3.74 -4.07 7.21
CA GLY A 57 -5.19 -3.90 7.17
C GLY A 57 -5.76 -3.16 8.39
N ASP A 58 -5.22 -3.44 9.58
CA ASP A 58 -5.60 -2.74 10.82
C ASP A 58 -5.17 -1.25 10.76
N ALA A 59 -3.98 -0.95 10.24
CA ALA A 59 -3.49 0.43 10.11
C ALA A 59 -4.30 1.23 9.06
N LEU A 60 -4.61 0.64 7.90
CA LEU A 60 -5.33 1.35 6.84
C LEU A 60 -6.75 1.76 7.24
N GLN A 61 -7.40 1.05 8.16
CA GLN A 61 -8.72 1.43 8.67
C GLN A 61 -8.71 2.81 9.36
N THR A 62 -7.60 3.17 10.01
CA THR A 62 -7.47 4.47 10.70
C THR A 62 -6.81 5.52 9.80
N LEU A 63 -5.85 5.12 8.97
CA LEU A 63 -5.08 6.03 8.13
C LEU A 63 -5.83 6.53 6.89
N LEU A 64 -6.66 5.68 6.26
CA LEU A 64 -7.42 6.11 5.08
C LEU A 64 -8.35 7.30 5.38
N PRO A 65 -9.15 7.29 6.46
CA PRO A 65 -9.91 8.48 6.87
C PRO A 65 -9.03 9.68 7.19
N LYS A 66 -7.89 9.48 7.88
CA LYS A 66 -6.95 10.56 8.24
C LYS A 66 -6.47 11.36 7.03
N TYR A 67 -6.20 10.69 5.91
CA TYR A 67 -5.73 11.32 4.66
C TYR A 67 -6.84 11.55 3.61
N ASN A 68 -8.11 11.34 3.97
CA ASN A 68 -9.24 11.41 3.05
C ASN A 68 -9.05 10.55 1.78
N LEU A 69 -8.47 9.35 1.96
CA LEU A 69 -8.19 8.40 0.88
C LEU A 69 -9.23 7.29 0.86
N LYS A 70 -9.56 6.84 -0.35
CA LYS A 70 -10.41 5.68 -0.61
C LYS A 70 -9.56 4.48 -0.99
N ARG A 71 -10.06 3.27 -0.74
CA ARG A 71 -9.39 2.02 -1.14
C ARG A 71 -9.02 1.98 -2.62
N LEU A 72 -9.86 2.56 -3.50
CA LEU A 72 -9.59 2.61 -4.95
C LEU A 72 -8.35 3.43 -5.33
N GLN A 73 -7.86 4.29 -4.43
CA GLN A 73 -6.67 5.11 -4.66
C GLN A 73 -5.38 4.42 -4.20
N LEU A 74 -5.49 3.20 -3.67
CA LEU A 74 -4.36 2.39 -3.23
C LEU A 74 -4.17 1.16 -4.12
N TYR A 75 -2.90 0.82 -4.31
CA TYR A 75 -2.42 -0.34 -5.04
C TYR A 75 -1.67 -1.24 -4.08
N PHE A 76 -1.85 -2.54 -4.25
CA PHE A 76 -1.20 -3.57 -3.46
C PHE A 76 -0.48 -4.51 -4.41
N CYS A 77 0.75 -4.84 -4.07
CA CYS A 77 1.51 -5.92 -4.68
C CYS A 77 1.68 -7.02 -3.65
#